data_AF-V5GDX1-F1
#
_entry.id   AF-V5GDX1-F1
#
_cell.length_a   1.000
_cell.length_b   1.000
_cell.length_c   1.000
_cell.angle_alpha   90.00
_cell.angle_beta   90.00
_cell.angle_gamma   90.00
#
_symmetry.space_group_name_H-M   'P 1'
#
loop_
_entity.id
_entity.type
_entity.pdbx_description
1 polymer ?
#
loop_
_entity_poly.entity_id
_entity_poly.type
_entity_poly.pdbx_seq_one_letter_code
_entity_poly.pdbx_strand_id
1 'polypeptide(L)'
;MMSLIFFRTQGKADYMNLEQLINFLNEKQRDPRLNEILYPLYDEKRAREIVDTYEQDETSRAAGRLTKDGLIRYLMSDENAPVFLDRLDIYMDMDQPLCAYYINSSHNTYLSGRQFGGRSSVEMYRQVLLAGCRCVELDCWDGRGEDEEPIITHGRAMCTDILFKDVIYAIRDTAFVTSDYPVILSFE
;
A
#
# COMPACT_ATOMS: atom_id res chain seq x y z
N MET A 1 5.01 9.55 25.77
CA MET A 1 5.74 9.79 24.50
C MET A 1 5.43 11.17 23.92
N MET A 2 4.16 11.55 23.72
CA MET A 2 3.79 12.88 23.19
C MET A 2 4.17 14.08 24.08
N SER A 3 4.05 13.97 25.41
CA SER A 3 4.58 15.00 26.31
C SER A 3 6.09 15.20 26.13
N LEU A 4 6.84 14.14 25.86
CA LEU A 4 8.29 14.20 25.65
C LEU A 4 8.68 14.88 24.33
N ILE A 5 7.87 14.71 23.26
CA ILE A 5 8.07 15.37 21.96
C ILE A 5 7.87 16.89 22.11
N PHE A 6 6.82 17.28 22.83
CA PHE A 6 6.54 18.68 23.16
C PHE A 6 7.65 19.28 24.03
N PHE A 7 8.08 18.58 25.09
CA PHE A 7 9.18 19.03 25.95
C PHE A 7 10.53 19.13 25.23
N ARG A 8 10.82 18.25 24.27
CA ARG A 8 12.07 18.30 23.48
C ARG A 8 12.11 19.41 22.44
N THR A 9 10.96 19.99 22.09
CA THR A 9 10.86 21.04 21.06
C THR A 9 10.68 22.45 21.65
N GLN A 10 10.34 22.59 22.94
CA GLN A 10 9.80 23.86 23.46
C GLN A 10 10.56 24.61 24.56
N GLY A 11 11.46 23.98 25.33
CA GLY A 11 11.78 24.59 26.62
C GLY A 11 10.52 24.67 27.53
N LYS A 12 10.33 25.75 28.30
CA LYS A 12 9.33 25.86 29.40
C LYS A 12 7.92 26.35 29.00
N ALA A 13 7.64 26.63 27.73
CA ALA A 13 6.32 27.13 27.30
C ALA A 13 5.31 25.99 27.07
N ASP A 14 4.01 26.31 27.07
CA ASP A 14 2.90 25.37 26.78
C ASP A 14 2.43 25.45 25.31
N TYR A 15 3.24 26.03 24.42
CA TYR A 15 2.94 26.24 23.00
C TYR A 15 4.21 26.33 22.15
N MET A 16 4.06 26.05 20.85
CA MET A 16 5.09 26.17 19.83
C MET A 16 4.84 27.44 19.03
N ASN A 17 5.82 28.33 18.92
CA ASN A 17 5.73 29.47 18.00
C ASN A 17 6.07 29.04 16.56
N LEU A 18 5.87 29.95 15.58
CA LEU A 18 6.13 29.65 14.17
C LEU A 18 7.58 29.21 13.90
N GLU A 19 8.58 29.86 14.50
CA GLU A 19 9.99 29.50 14.32
C GLU A 19 10.29 28.08 14.83
N GLN A 20 9.78 27.73 16.01
CA GLN A 20 9.92 26.39 16.57
C GLN A 20 9.22 25.34 15.70
N LEU A 21 8.06 25.67 15.12
CA LEU A 21 7.33 24.80 14.22
C LEU A 21 8.09 24.58 12.91
N ILE A 22 8.61 25.64 12.30
CA ILE A 22 9.45 25.57 11.09
C ILE A 22 10.66 24.67 11.35
N ASN A 23 11.36 24.89 12.47
CA ASN A 23 12.52 24.08 12.85
C ASN A 23 12.12 22.61 13.08
N PHE A 24 11.00 22.36 13.75
CA PHE A 24 10.49 21.00 13.93
C PHE A 24 10.19 20.30 12.61
N LEU A 25 9.52 20.98 11.67
CA LEU A 25 9.15 20.42 10.38
C LEU A 25 10.39 20.12 9.53
N ASN A 26 11.32 21.07 9.42
CA ASN A 26 12.50 20.95 8.57
C ASN A 26 13.59 20.02 9.17
N GLU A 27 13.76 19.98 10.49
CA GLU A 27 14.84 19.22 11.14
C GLU A 27 14.42 17.86 11.68
N LYS A 28 13.12 17.63 11.91
CA LYS A 28 12.60 16.40 12.55
C LYS A 28 11.60 15.62 11.71
N GLN A 29 10.74 16.29 10.94
CA GLN A 29 9.73 15.61 10.13
C GLN A 29 10.20 15.37 8.68
N ARG A 30 11.04 16.25 8.14
CA ARG A 30 11.56 16.13 6.78
C ARG A 30 12.48 14.92 6.62
N ASP A 31 12.29 14.18 5.53
CA ASP A 31 13.28 13.20 5.07
C ASP A 31 14.50 13.93 4.46
N PRO A 32 15.70 13.78 5.03
CA PRO A 32 16.90 14.50 4.58
C PRO A 32 17.37 14.10 3.18
N ARG A 33 16.80 13.04 2.57
CA ARG A 33 17.14 12.60 1.21
C ARG A 33 16.38 13.39 0.13
N LEU A 34 15.36 14.16 0.51
CA LEU A 34 14.52 14.90 -0.44
C LEU A 34 15.24 16.12 -1.00
N ASN A 35 15.20 16.27 -2.33
CA ASN A 35 15.73 17.43 -3.02
C ASN A 35 14.96 18.71 -2.64
N GLU A 36 15.68 19.77 -2.25
CA GLU A 36 15.09 21.02 -1.76
C GLU A 36 14.38 21.86 -2.83
N ILE A 37 14.69 21.66 -4.11
CA ILE A 37 14.00 22.36 -5.21
C ILE A 37 12.65 21.70 -5.49
N LEU A 38 12.62 20.37 -5.53
CA LEU A 38 11.40 19.60 -5.77
C LEU A 38 10.49 19.56 -4.53
N TYR A 39 11.09 19.56 -3.34
CA TYR A 39 10.41 19.56 -2.04
C TYR A 39 10.96 20.71 -1.21
N PRO A 40 10.44 21.95 -1.37
CA PRO A 40 10.89 23.12 -0.61
C PRO A 40 10.85 22.92 0.90
N LEU A 41 11.69 23.67 1.61
CA LEU A 41 11.63 23.75 3.07
C LEU A 41 10.34 24.47 3.49
N TYR A 42 9.85 24.12 4.68
CA TYR A 42 8.75 24.83 5.31
C TYR A 42 9.19 26.25 5.66
N ASP A 43 8.36 27.23 5.32
CA ASP A 43 8.57 28.64 5.64
C ASP A 43 7.49 29.16 6.60
N GLU A 44 7.58 30.44 6.96
CA GLU A 44 6.63 31.06 7.89
C GLU A 44 5.19 31.03 7.36
N LYS A 45 5.00 31.20 6.04
CA LYS A 45 3.68 31.14 5.43
C LYS A 45 3.07 29.75 5.62
N ARG A 46 3.81 28.69 5.31
CA ARG A 46 3.31 27.33 5.47
C ARG A 46 3.10 26.96 6.94
N ALA A 47 3.99 27.36 7.83
CA ALA A 47 3.82 27.16 9.27
C ALA A 47 2.57 27.88 9.80
N ARG A 48 2.28 29.08 9.29
CA ARG A 48 1.07 29.83 9.62
C ARG A 48 -0.21 29.12 9.16
N GLU A 49 -0.22 28.57 7.95
CA GLU A 49 -1.35 27.78 7.43
C GLU A 49 -1.65 26.57 8.31
N ILE A 50 -0.61 25.86 8.79
CA ILE A 50 -0.75 24.74 9.74
C ILE A 50 -1.39 25.22 11.04
N VAL A 51 -0.90 26.32 11.63
CA VAL A 51 -1.49 26.88 12.85
C VAL A 51 -2.95 27.26 12.63
N ASP A 52 -3.26 27.97 11.55
CA ASP A 52 -4.62 28.44 11.28
C ASP A 52 -5.60 27.27 11.04
N THR A 53 -5.10 26.14 10.54
CA THR A 53 -5.88 24.92 10.28
C THR A 53 -6.11 24.07 11.54
N TYR A 54 -5.06 23.83 12.33
CA TYR A 54 -5.11 22.83 13.40
C TYR A 54 -5.24 23.43 14.82
N GLU A 55 -4.98 24.73 15.00
CA GLU A 55 -5.21 25.39 16.30
C GLU A 55 -6.67 25.81 16.46
N GLN A 56 -7.30 25.40 17.55
CA GLN A 56 -8.69 25.70 17.86
C GLN A 56 -8.84 26.84 18.88
N ASP A 57 -7.83 27.11 19.70
CA ASP A 57 -7.82 28.29 20.57
C ASP A 57 -7.57 29.55 19.75
N GLU A 58 -8.56 30.43 19.67
CA GLU A 58 -8.50 31.64 18.84
C GLU A 58 -7.37 32.59 19.25
N THR A 59 -7.07 32.65 20.55
CA THR A 59 -6.01 33.52 21.08
C THR A 59 -4.64 33.04 20.62
N SER A 60 -4.37 31.74 20.77
CA SER A 60 -3.12 31.10 20.33
C SER A 60 -2.99 31.14 18.82
N ARG A 61 -4.06 30.85 18.09
CA ARG A 61 -4.11 30.94 16.63
C ARG A 61 -3.78 32.36 16.16
N ALA A 62 -4.45 33.39 16.70
CA ALA A 62 -4.16 34.79 16.36
C ALA A 62 -2.69 35.15 16.64
N ALA A 63 -2.13 34.67 17.75
CA ALA A 63 -0.73 34.88 18.13
C ALA A 63 0.30 34.02 17.35
N GLY A 64 -0.13 33.16 16.42
CA GLY A 64 0.77 32.27 15.65
C GLY A 64 1.39 31.18 16.51
N ARG A 65 0.62 30.65 17.47
CA ARG A 65 1.07 29.65 18.43
C ARG A 65 0.27 28.36 18.25
N LEU A 66 0.97 27.24 18.19
CA LEU A 66 0.41 25.91 18.17
C LEU A 66 0.48 25.30 19.58
N THR A 67 -0.67 25.08 20.19
CA THR A 67 -0.78 24.41 21.48
C THR A 67 -0.47 22.91 21.34
N LYS A 68 -0.37 22.21 22.47
CA LYS A 68 -0.24 20.76 22.49
C LYS A 68 -1.36 20.07 21.72
N ASP A 69 -2.60 20.51 21.88
CA ASP A 69 -3.74 19.90 21.21
C ASP A 69 -3.73 20.21 19.71
N GLY A 70 -3.32 21.43 19.32
CA GLY A 70 -3.08 21.79 17.92
C GLY A 70 -2.02 20.89 17.27
N LEU A 71 -0.90 20.65 17.96
CA LEU A 71 0.15 19.76 17.47
C LEU A 71 -0.34 18.30 17.34
N ILE A 72 -1.13 17.81 18.30
CA ILE A 72 -1.72 16.46 18.21
C ILE A 72 -2.61 16.34 16.97
N ARG A 73 -3.45 17.35 16.71
CA ARG A 73 -4.30 17.37 15.51
C ARG A 73 -3.46 17.36 14.23
N TYR A 74 -2.39 18.16 14.17
CA TYR A 74 -1.46 18.15 13.03
C TYR A 74 -0.80 16.78 12.84
N LEU A 75 -0.23 16.20 13.89
CA LEU A 75 0.49 14.91 13.82
C LEU A 75 -0.41 13.74 13.38
N MET A 76 -1.72 13.84 13.64
CA MET A 76 -2.71 12.83 13.27
C MET A 76 -3.39 13.14 11.92
N SER A 77 -2.98 14.20 11.23
CA SER A 77 -3.56 14.61 9.95
C SER A 77 -2.81 14.00 8.76
N ASP A 78 -3.45 14.04 7.59
CA ASP A 78 -2.86 13.59 6.32
C ASP A 78 -1.62 14.41 5.91
N GLU A 79 -1.46 15.64 6.41
CA GLU A 79 -0.26 16.44 6.17
C GLU A 79 1.00 15.90 6.87
N ASN A 80 0.82 15.02 7.87
CA ASN A 80 1.91 14.35 8.58
C ASN A 80 1.83 12.83 8.39
N ALA A 81 1.33 12.37 7.23
CA ALA A 81 1.29 10.96 6.90
C ALA A 81 2.70 10.34 6.91
N PRO A 82 2.86 9.09 7.39
CA PRO A 82 4.16 8.42 7.42
C PRO A 82 4.65 7.98 6.04
N VAL A 83 3.83 8.17 5.00
CA VAL A 83 4.10 7.80 3.61
C VAL A 83 3.74 8.97 2.70
N PHE A 84 4.41 9.04 1.56
CA PHE A 84 4.06 9.94 0.47
C PHE A 84 2.74 9.51 -0.15
N LEU A 85 1.69 10.30 0.05
CA LEU A 85 0.34 9.97 -0.42
C LEU A 85 0.27 9.92 -1.96
N ASP A 86 1.09 10.69 -2.66
CA ASP A 86 1.25 10.66 -4.12
C ASP A 86 1.92 9.37 -4.63
N ARG A 87 2.57 8.61 -3.75
CA ARG A 87 3.17 7.30 -4.08
C ARG A 87 2.23 6.13 -3.82
N LEU A 88 1.00 6.39 -3.37
CA LEU A 88 -0.03 5.36 -3.20
C LEU A 88 -0.74 5.02 -4.52
N ASP A 89 -0.70 5.93 -5.49
CA ASP A 89 -1.21 5.71 -6.85
C ASP A 89 -0.07 5.29 -7.81
N ILE A 90 -0.39 5.02 -9.07
CA ILE A 90 0.57 4.67 -10.11
C ILE A 90 1.48 5.89 -10.39
N TYR A 91 2.73 5.82 -9.92
CA TYR A 91 3.72 6.88 -10.08
C TYR A 91 4.97 6.47 -10.88
N MET A 92 5.12 5.18 -11.17
CA MET A 92 6.28 4.65 -11.90
C MET A 92 6.07 4.82 -13.40
N ASP A 93 7.16 4.89 -14.15
CA ASP A 93 7.12 4.79 -15.61
C ASP A 93 6.71 3.37 -16.01
N MET A 94 5.61 3.24 -16.75
CA MET A 94 5.00 1.96 -17.15
C MET A 94 5.22 1.64 -18.64
N ASP A 95 6.05 2.41 -19.34
CA ASP A 95 6.39 2.23 -20.76
C ASP A 95 7.74 1.51 -20.98
N GLN A 96 8.42 1.06 -19.91
CA GLN A 96 9.65 0.27 -20.03
C GLN A 96 9.34 -1.17 -20.49
N PRO A 97 10.34 -1.94 -20.97
CA PRO A 97 10.17 -3.35 -21.27
C PRO A 97 9.74 -4.16 -20.03
N LEU A 98 8.96 -5.22 -20.22
CA LEU A 98 8.41 -6.05 -19.13
C LEU A 98 9.48 -6.57 -18.14
N CYS A 99 10.69 -6.87 -18.62
CA CYS A 99 11.81 -7.34 -17.81
C CYS A 99 12.40 -6.28 -16.86
N ALA A 100 11.96 -5.02 -16.94
CA ALA A 100 12.36 -3.95 -16.02
C ALA A 100 11.52 -3.92 -14.72
N TYR A 101 10.44 -4.70 -14.64
CA TYR A 101 9.49 -4.66 -13.53
C TYR A 101 9.57 -5.90 -12.65
N TYR A 102 9.42 -5.71 -11.35
CA TYR A 102 9.06 -6.80 -10.46
C TYR A 102 7.56 -7.08 -10.58
N ILE A 103 7.21 -8.33 -10.84
CA ILE A 103 5.83 -8.77 -11.05
C ILE A 103 5.39 -9.60 -9.85
N ASN A 104 4.32 -9.16 -9.19
CA ASN A 104 3.71 -9.91 -8.09
C ASN A 104 3.19 -11.25 -8.64
N SER A 105 3.75 -12.36 -8.15
CA SER A 105 3.60 -13.70 -8.73
C SER A 105 3.22 -14.72 -7.67
N SER A 106 2.32 -15.64 -8.03
CA SER A 106 1.81 -16.70 -7.17
C SER A 106 2.23 -18.06 -7.73
N HIS A 107 2.69 -18.94 -6.84
CA HIS A 107 3.08 -20.32 -7.13
C HIS A 107 2.05 -21.29 -6.55
N ASN A 108 1.71 -22.34 -7.29
CA ASN A 108 0.62 -23.28 -7.01
C ASN A 108 -0.66 -22.55 -6.57
N THR A 109 -1.09 -21.58 -7.39
CA THR A 109 -2.16 -20.63 -7.04
C THR A 109 -3.46 -21.31 -6.62
N TYR A 110 -3.74 -22.50 -7.15
CA TYR A 110 -4.93 -23.28 -6.82
C TYR A 110 -4.94 -23.80 -5.37
N LEU A 111 -3.80 -23.96 -4.68
CA LEU A 111 -3.73 -24.55 -3.35
C LEU A 111 -4.10 -23.56 -2.24
N SER A 112 -5.12 -23.92 -1.44
CA SER A 112 -5.53 -23.14 -0.26
C SER A 112 -4.84 -23.56 1.03
N GLY A 113 -3.76 -24.36 0.95
CA GLY A 113 -3.15 -24.98 2.12
C GLY A 113 -1.86 -25.74 1.82
N ARG A 114 -1.74 -26.96 2.35
CA ARG A 114 -0.51 -27.76 2.26
C ARG A 114 -0.25 -28.22 0.82
N GLN A 115 1.02 -28.39 0.48
CA GLN A 115 1.47 -28.98 -0.79
C GLN A 115 1.07 -30.46 -0.93
N PHE A 116 0.78 -31.16 0.17
CA PHE A 116 0.34 -32.55 0.19
C PHE A 116 -0.96 -32.69 0.96
N GLY A 117 -1.93 -33.39 0.38
CA GLY A 117 -3.28 -33.53 0.95
C GLY A 117 -4.04 -32.21 1.08
N GLY A 118 -3.62 -31.18 0.31
CA GLY A 118 -4.22 -29.86 0.31
C GLY A 118 -5.53 -29.81 -0.47
N ARG A 119 -6.27 -28.71 -0.29
CA ARG A 119 -7.47 -28.43 -1.09
C ARG A 119 -7.09 -27.46 -2.21
N SER A 120 -7.47 -27.81 -3.43
CA SER A 120 -7.45 -26.91 -4.58
C SER A 120 -8.76 -26.12 -4.61
N SER A 121 -8.69 -24.85 -4.99
CA SER A 121 -9.83 -23.93 -4.96
C SER A 121 -9.80 -22.94 -6.12
N VAL A 122 -10.90 -22.88 -6.86
CA VAL A 122 -11.15 -21.84 -7.89
C VAL A 122 -11.14 -20.44 -7.28
N GLU A 123 -11.65 -20.29 -6.04
CA GLU A 123 -11.71 -19.01 -5.34
C GLU A 123 -10.32 -18.43 -5.09
N MET A 124 -9.28 -19.27 -4.98
CA MET A 124 -7.93 -18.79 -4.71
C MET A 124 -7.39 -17.92 -5.85
N TYR A 125 -7.73 -18.25 -7.11
CA TYR A 125 -7.39 -17.40 -8.27
C TYR A 125 -8.05 -16.02 -8.17
N ARG A 126 -9.32 -15.97 -7.73
CA ARG A 126 -10.02 -14.69 -7.53
C ARG A 126 -9.33 -13.83 -6.48
N GLN A 127 -9.06 -14.41 -5.31
CA GLN A 127 -8.46 -13.69 -4.19
C GLN A 127 -7.06 -13.20 -4.52
N VAL A 128 -6.24 -14.03 -5.17
CA VAL A 128 -4.87 -13.69 -5.56
C VAL A 128 -4.86 -12.55 -6.60
N LEU A 129 -5.75 -12.58 -7.59
CA LEU A 129 -5.86 -11.50 -8.58
C LEU A 129 -6.40 -10.21 -7.95
N LEU A 130 -7.41 -10.28 -7.07
CA LEU A 130 -7.94 -9.13 -6.33
C LEU A 130 -6.88 -8.50 -5.42
N ALA A 131 -5.99 -9.29 -4.83
CA ALA A 131 -4.84 -8.81 -4.07
C ALA A 131 -3.73 -8.16 -4.92
N GLY A 132 -3.91 -8.08 -6.25
CA GLY A 132 -2.98 -7.42 -7.17
C GLY A 132 -1.89 -8.32 -7.74
N CYS A 133 -1.97 -9.64 -7.57
CA CYS A 133 -1.06 -10.58 -8.23
C CYS A 133 -1.28 -10.56 -9.75
N ARG A 134 -0.21 -10.61 -10.54
CA ARG A 134 -0.20 -10.50 -12.00
C ARG A 134 0.40 -11.74 -12.69
N CYS A 135 0.85 -12.75 -11.95
CA CYS A 135 1.27 -14.03 -12.50
C CYS A 135 0.70 -15.16 -11.65
N VAL A 136 -0.08 -16.05 -12.26
CA VAL A 136 -0.73 -17.18 -11.58
C VAL A 136 -0.39 -18.49 -12.29
N GLU A 137 -0.30 -19.55 -11.51
CA GLU A 137 0.13 -20.87 -11.97
C GLU A 137 -1.05 -21.83 -12.11
N LEU A 138 -1.03 -22.67 -13.15
CA LEU A 138 -2.06 -23.62 -13.52
C LEU A 138 -1.43 -24.97 -13.88
N ASP A 139 -1.37 -25.88 -12.91
CA ASP A 139 -0.91 -27.26 -13.14
C ASP A 139 -2.03 -28.06 -13.80
N CYS A 140 -1.95 -28.21 -15.11
CA CYS A 140 -3.01 -28.78 -15.93
C CYS A 140 -2.82 -30.29 -16.09
N TRP A 141 -3.88 -31.06 -15.84
CA TRP A 141 -3.89 -32.51 -15.96
C TRP A 141 -5.09 -32.99 -16.78
N ASP A 142 -4.94 -34.16 -17.40
CA ASP A 142 -6.02 -34.85 -18.10
C ASP A 142 -7.18 -35.15 -17.14
N GLY A 143 -8.40 -34.98 -17.66
CA GLY A 143 -9.63 -35.31 -16.95
C GLY A 143 -9.74 -36.79 -16.60
N ARG A 144 -10.32 -37.11 -15.45
CA ARG A 144 -10.51 -38.50 -14.97
C ARG A 144 -11.94 -39.03 -15.14
N GLY A 145 -12.86 -38.20 -15.61
CA GLY A 145 -14.28 -38.54 -15.79
C GLY A 145 -14.65 -38.90 -17.23
N GLU A 146 -15.90 -39.30 -17.46
CA GLU A 146 -16.41 -39.67 -18.79
C GLU A 146 -16.34 -38.52 -19.81
N ASP A 147 -16.44 -37.28 -19.34
CA ASP A 147 -16.37 -36.08 -20.18
C ASP A 147 -14.92 -35.65 -20.50
N GLU A 148 -13.91 -36.30 -19.89
CA GLU A 148 -12.46 -36.02 -20.08
C GLU A 148 -12.04 -34.54 -19.91
N GLU A 149 -12.86 -33.72 -19.24
CA GLU A 149 -12.60 -32.29 -19.04
C GLU A 149 -11.30 -32.04 -18.24
N PRO A 150 -10.43 -31.11 -18.67
CA PRO A 150 -9.15 -30.85 -18.02
C PRO A 150 -9.32 -30.32 -16.60
N ILE A 151 -8.45 -30.76 -15.71
CA ILE A 151 -8.45 -30.41 -14.29
C ILE A 151 -7.16 -29.68 -13.90
N ILE A 152 -7.21 -28.99 -12.76
CA ILE A 152 -6.05 -28.42 -12.08
C ILE A 152 -5.89 -29.10 -10.73
N THR A 153 -4.67 -29.60 -10.45
CA THR A 153 -4.33 -30.28 -9.20
C THR A 153 -2.82 -30.39 -9.03
N HIS A 154 -2.35 -30.63 -7.81
CA HIS A 154 -0.93 -30.93 -7.58
C HIS A 154 -0.70 -32.43 -7.80
N GLY A 155 -0.01 -32.75 -8.91
CA GLY A 155 0.22 -34.11 -9.36
C GLY A 155 0.76 -35.04 -8.28
N ARG A 156 0.17 -36.23 -8.14
CA ARG A 156 0.60 -37.29 -7.20
C ARG A 156 0.65 -36.88 -5.71
N ALA A 157 0.07 -35.73 -5.33
CA ALA A 157 0.16 -35.17 -3.98
C ALA A 157 -1.12 -35.33 -3.13
N MET A 158 -2.10 -36.12 -3.59
CA MET A 158 -3.40 -36.33 -2.94
C MET A 158 -4.19 -35.04 -2.68
N CYS A 159 -4.00 -34.02 -3.52
CA CYS A 159 -4.81 -32.80 -3.46
C CYS A 159 -6.17 -33.00 -4.13
N THR A 160 -7.15 -32.14 -3.82
CA THR A 160 -8.45 -32.17 -4.53
C THR A 160 -8.31 -31.59 -5.93
N ASP A 161 -9.17 -32.02 -6.84
CA ASP A 161 -9.17 -31.55 -8.22
C ASP A 161 -10.18 -30.41 -8.39
N ILE A 162 -9.88 -29.43 -9.24
CA ILE A 162 -10.82 -28.40 -9.70
C ILE A 162 -10.84 -28.35 -11.23
N LEU A 163 -11.96 -27.94 -11.82
CA LEU A 163 -12.07 -27.87 -13.28
C LEU A 163 -11.26 -26.68 -13.82
N PHE A 164 -10.46 -26.92 -14.86
CA PHE A 164 -9.71 -25.89 -15.56
C PHE A 164 -10.64 -24.77 -16.07
N LYS A 165 -11.79 -25.16 -16.65
CA LYS A 165 -12.82 -24.25 -17.16
C LYS A 165 -13.30 -23.24 -16.10
N ASP A 166 -13.53 -23.70 -14.87
CA ASP A 166 -14.00 -22.84 -13.79
C ASP A 166 -12.92 -21.87 -13.34
N VAL A 167 -11.64 -22.29 -13.35
CA VAL A 167 -10.49 -21.43 -13.09
C VAL A 167 -10.35 -20.35 -14.16
N ILE A 168 -10.51 -20.67 -15.45
CA ILE A 168 -10.45 -19.68 -16.52
C ILE A 168 -11.59 -18.65 -16.39
N TYR A 169 -12.80 -19.07 -16.06
CA TYR A 169 -13.87 -18.12 -15.75
C TYR A 169 -13.54 -17.25 -14.54
N ALA A 170 -12.92 -17.85 -13.52
CA ALA A 170 -12.54 -17.09 -12.35
C ALA A 170 -11.52 -15.99 -12.64
N ILE A 171 -10.50 -16.34 -13.43
CA ILE A 171 -9.49 -15.41 -13.92
C ILE A 171 -10.15 -14.33 -14.77
N ARG A 172 -10.98 -14.69 -15.76
CA ARG A 172 -11.69 -13.73 -16.62
C ARG A 172 -12.42 -12.66 -15.82
N ASP A 173 -13.14 -13.05 -14.77
CA ASP A 173 -13.99 -12.11 -14.03
C ASP A 173 -13.18 -11.20 -13.08
N THR A 174 -11.94 -11.57 -12.73
CA THR A 174 -11.17 -10.88 -11.66
C THR A 174 -9.81 -10.34 -12.09
N ALA A 175 -9.28 -10.74 -13.25
CA ALA A 175 -7.96 -10.37 -13.74
C ALA A 175 -7.72 -8.86 -13.73
N PHE A 176 -8.74 -8.07 -14.06
CA PHE A 176 -8.61 -6.62 -14.23
C PHE A 176 -9.49 -5.80 -13.28
N VAL A 177 -9.95 -6.39 -12.16
CA VAL A 177 -10.81 -5.65 -11.20
C VAL A 177 -10.00 -4.63 -10.40
N THR A 178 -8.76 -4.97 -10.02
CA THR A 178 -7.92 -4.13 -9.16
C THR A 178 -6.67 -3.57 -9.84
N SER A 179 -6.41 -3.96 -11.09
CA SER A 179 -5.27 -3.50 -11.87
C SER A 179 -5.47 -3.77 -13.37
N ASP A 180 -5.23 -2.76 -14.20
CA ASP A 180 -5.35 -2.83 -15.66
C ASP A 180 -4.10 -3.44 -16.34
N TYR A 181 -3.05 -3.74 -15.57
CA TYR A 181 -1.80 -4.28 -16.08
C TYR A 181 -1.91 -5.77 -16.46
N PRO A 182 -1.09 -6.24 -17.42
CA PRO A 182 -1.21 -7.59 -17.97
C PRO A 182 -1.08 -8.69 -16.91
N VAL A 183 -1.79 -9.79 -17.15
CA VAL A 183 -1.72 -11.02 -16.35
C VAL A 183 -0.99 -12.11 -17.13
N ILE A 184 -0.08 -12.80 -16.45
CA ILE A 184 0.68 -13.95 -16.96
C ILE A 184 0.03 -15.22 -16.41
N LEU A 185 -0.28 -16.16 -17.30
CA LEU A 185 -0.74 -17.49 -16.95
C LEU A 185 0.43 -18.47 -17.15
N SER A 186 0.98 -18.97 -16.05
CA SER A 186 2.03 -19.98 -16.05
C SER A 186 1.39 -21.36 -16.13
N PHE A 187 1.48 -22.01 -17.29
CA PHE A 187 0.95 -23.36 -17.51
C PHE A 187 2.05 -24.39 -17.20
N GLU A 188 1.75 -25.33 -16.31
CA GLU A 188 2.53 -26.55 -16.06
C GLU A 188 1.79 -27.78 -16.57
#